data_AF-A0A6M0BR38-F1
#
_entry.id   AF-A0A6M0BR38-F1
#
_cell.length_a   1.000
_cell.length_b   1.000
_cell.length_c   1.000
_cell.angle_alpha   90.00
_cell.angle_beta   90.00
_cell.angle_gamma   90.00
#
_symmetry.space_group_name_H-M   'P 1'
#
loop_
_entity.id
_entity.type
_entity.pdbx_description
1 polymer ?
#
loop_
_entity_poly.entity_id
_entity_poly.type
_entity_poly.pdbx_seq_one_letter_code
_entity_poly.pdbx_strand_id
1 'polypeptide(L)'
;MVSSFEKKLNQLNDSLVEVSLSETTKDRTTSVAPSNTATGIYVTIHGHFYQPPRENPYLDAIERQPSAAPNHDWNERILHECYRPNAFARILSERGELVGIANNFEYLSFNIGPTLMSWLERHDMEVYQKIIEADRKSCQR
;
A
#
# COMPACT_ATOMS: atom_id res chain seq x y z
N MET A 1 37.32 -28.95 -17.25
CA MET A 1 37.53 -28.32 -15.92
C MET A 1 36.19 -28.20 -15.20
N VAL A 2 35.56 -29.34 -14.91
CA VAL A 2 34.27 -29.45 -14.18
C VAL A 2 34.40 -30.45 -13.02
N SER A 3 35.53 -31.16 -12.88
CA SER A 3 35.67 -32.31 -11.98
C SER A 3 36.31 -32.04 -10.61
N SER A 4 36.55 -30.77 -10.24
CA SER A 4 37.21 -30.41 -8.98
C SER A 4 36.33 -29.68 -7.95
N PHE A 5 35.08 -29.35 -8.30
CA PHE A 5 34.11 -28.77 -7.36
C PHE A 5 33.12 -29.82 -6.82
N GLU A 6 32.73 -30.82 -7.62
CA GLU A 6 31.85 -31.92 -7.18
C GLU A 6 32.50 -32.84 -6.12
N LYS A 7 33.82 -32.98 -6.13
CA LYS A 7 34.55 -33.79 -5.13
C LYS A 7 34.56 -33.17 -3.72
N LYS A 8 34.25 -31.88 -3.58
CA LYS A 8 34.21 -31.19 -2.27
C LYS A 8 32.82 -31.13 -1.64
N LEU A 9 31.76 -31.43 -2.41
CA LEU A 9 30.41 -31.63 -1.87
C LEU A 9 30.22 -33.05 -1.32
N ASN A 10 30.85 -34.06 -1.92
CA ASN A 10 30.71 -35.46 -1.50
C ASN A 10 31.59 -35.87 -0.30
N GLN A 11 32.39 -34.97 0.27
CA GLN A 11 33.23 -35.24 1.45
C GLN A 11 32.70 -34.62 2.75
N LEU A 12 31.55 -33.93 2.72
CA LEU A 12 30.91 -33.39 3.91
C LEU A 12 29.59 -34.10 4.27
N ASN A 13 29.20 -35.12 3.50
CA ASN A 13 27.96 -35.88 3.72
C ASN A 13 28.18 -37.25 4.39
N ASP A 14 29.41 -37.64 4.69
CA ASP A 14 29.77 -39.02 5.08
C ASP A 14 30.16 -39.20 6.55
N SER A 15 29.71 -38.32 7.45
CA SER A 15 29.93 -38.57 8.87
C SER A 15 28.76 -38.09 9.73
N LEU A 16 28.08 -39.06 10.33
CA LEU A 16 27.15 -38.97 11.48
C LEU A 16 25.74 -38.50 11.07
N VAL A 17 24.64 -39.24 11.22
CA VAL A 17 24.23 -40.18 12.27
C VAL A 17 23.14 -41.12 11.71
N GLU A 18 23.22 -42.41 12.02
CA GLU A 18 22.16 -43.41 11.80
C GLU A 18 20.84 -42.99 12.45
N VAL A 19 19.79 -42.81 11.65
CA VAL A 19 18.42 -42.66 12.16
C VAL A 19 17.62 -43.90 11.76
N SER A 20 17.28 -44.65 12.80
CA SER A 20 16.39 -45.81 12.82
C SER A 20 15.06 -45.50 12.10
N LEU A 21 14.71 -46.36 11.14
CA LEU A 21 13.38 -46.45 10.56
C LEU A 21 12.39 -46.87 11.65
N SER A 22 11.68 -45.90 12.21
CA SER A 22 10.44 -46.15 12.94
C SER A 22 9.35 -45.23 12.40
N GLU A 23 8.25 -45.88 12.03
CA GLU A 23 7.03 -45.28 11.49
C GLU A 23 6.50 -44.19 12.40
N THR A 24 6.21 -43.03 11.83
CA THR A 24 4.96 -42.29 12.11
C THR A 24 4.82 -41.17 11.09
N THR A 25 3.94 -41.38 10.13
CA THR A 25 3.34 -40.34 9.30
C THR A 25 2.58 -39.37 10.21
N LYS A 26 3.29 -38.39 10.78
CA LYS A 26 2.66 -37.27 11.46
C LYS A 26 2.20 -36.31 10.37
N ASP A 27 0.97 -36.55 9.93
CA ASP A 27 0.18 -35.63 9.11
C ASP A 27 0.39 -34.21 9.67
N ARG A 28 1.07 -33.38 8.89
CA ARG A 28 1.28 -31.96 9.22
C ARG A 28 0.02 -31.23 8.82
N THR A 29 -1.09 -31.59 9.45
CA THR A 29 -2.29 -30.77 9.47
C THR A 29 -1.86 -29.49 10.21
N THR A 30 -1.52 -28.45 9.46
CA THR A 30 -1.48 -27.11 9.99
C THR A 30 -2.89 -26.85 10.53
N SER A 31 -3.04 -26.89 11.85
CA SER A 31 -4.28 -26.46 12.49
C SER A 31 -4.39 -24.96 12.22
N VAL A 32 -4.99 -24.60 11.09
CA VAL A 32 -5.54 -23.28 10.90
C VAL A 32 -6.54 -23.13 12.03
N ALA A 33 -6.16 -22.37 13.06
CA ALA A 33 -7.06 -22.03 14.14
C ALA A 33 -8.36 -21.51 13.49
N PRO A 34 -9.55 -21.91 13.96
CA PRO A 34 -10.79 -21.44 13.36
C PRO A 34 -10.75 -19.93 13.39
N SER A 35 -10.62 -19.31 12.21
CA SER A 35 -10.75 -17.86 12.09
C SER A 35 -12.07 -17.55 12.73
N ASN A 36 -12.07 -16.70 13.76
CA ASN A 36 -13.28 -16.23 14.40
C ASN A 36 -14.14 -15.63 13.28
N THR A 37 -15.06 -16.42 12.72
CA THR A 37 -15.79 -16.03 11.52
C THR A 37 -16.66 -14.90 11.97
N ALA A 38 -16.22 -13.69 11.64
CA ALA A 38 -16.78 -12.53 12.25
C ALA A 38 -18.27 -12.49 11.82
N THR A 39 -19.17 -12.44 12.80
CA THR A 39 -20.61 -12.52 12.58
C THR A 39 -21.15 -11.09 12.42
N GLY A 40 -21.47 -10.68 11.19
CA GLY A 40 -21.92 -9.31 10.93
C GLY A 40 -21.98 -8.93 9.45
N ILE A 41 -22.32 -7.67 9.19
CA ILE A 41 -22.30 -7.07 7.85
C ILE A 41 -20.91 -6.50 7.60
N TYR A 42 -20.30 -6.87 6.48
CA TYR A 42 -19.02 -6.33 6.02
C TYR A 42 -19.23 -5.34 4.90
N VAL A 43 -18.52 -4.22 4.98
CA VAL A 43 -18.43 -3.23 3.91
C VAL A 43 -16.97 -3.10 3.53
N THR A 44 -16.68 -3.28 2.24
CA THR A 44 -15.35 -3.08 1.68
C THR A 44 -15.37 -1.86 0.77
N ILE A 45 -14.41 -0.97 1.00
CA ILE A 45 -14.16 0.19 0.15
C ILE A 45 -12.76 0.03 -0.45
N HIS A 46 -12.68 0.03 -1.79
CA HIS A 46 -11.41 0.04 -2.51
C HIS A 46 -11.28 1.32 -3.34
N GLY A 47 -10.20 2.08 -3.11
CA GLY A 47 -9.90 3.30 -3.84
C GLY A 47 -8.87 3.08 -4.94
N HIS A 48 -9.22 3.42 -6.19
CA HIS A 48 -8.27 3.49 -7.30
C HIS A 48 -7.97 4.96 -7.60
N PHE A 49 -6.72 5.37 -7.40
CA PHE A 49 -6.31 6.76 -7.56
C PHE A 49 -5.26 6.89 -8.67
N TYR A 50 -5.60 7.63 -9.71
CA TYR A 50 -4.73 7.82 -10.86
C TYR A 50 -4.90 9.21 -11.46
N GLN A 51 -3.79 9.78 -11.92
CA GLN A 51 -3.77 10.96 -12.77
C GLN A 51 -2.89 10.67 -13.99
N PRO A 52 -3.43 10.78 -15.22
CA PRO A 52 -2.59 10.72 -16.41
C PRO A 52 -1.63 11.92 -16.46
N PRO A 53 -0.46 11.77 -17.10
CA PRO A 53 0.43 12.90 -17.41
C PRO A 53 -0.35 13.99 -18.14
N ARG A 54 -0.13 15.24 -17.74
CA ARG A 54 -0.78 16.45 -18.29
C ARG A 54 0.23 17.52 -18.69
N GLU A 55 1.51 17.26 -18.45
CA GLU A 55 2.62 18.13 -18.76
C GLU A 55 2.77 18.30 -20.27
N ASN A 56 3.02 19.52 -20.72
CA ASN A 56 3.43 19.79 -22.08
C ASN A 56 4.87 19.28 -22.28
N PRO A 57 5.15 18.41 -23.26
CA PRO A 57 6.46 17.76 -23.41
C PRO A 57 7.60 18.74 -23.74
N TYR A 58 7.29 19.95 -24.19
CA TYR A 58 8.29 20.99 -24.46
C TYR A 58 8.56 21.89 -23.25
N LEU A 59 7.59 22.01 -22.34
CA LEU A 59 7.67 22.90 -21.19
C LEU A 59 7.96 22.15 -19.88
N ASP A 60 7.77 20.82 -19.88
CA ASP A 60 7.79 19.96 -18.69
C ASP A 60 6.91 20.51 -17.55
N ALA A 61 5.80 21.14 -17.94
CA ALA A 61 4.88 21.82 -17.04
C ALA A 61 3.45 21.66 -17.55
N ILE A 62 2.49 21.58 -16.62
CA ILE A 62 1.06 21.60 -16.94
C ILE A 62 0.69 23.05 -17.26
N GLU A 63 0.03 23.29 -18.38
CA GLU A 63 -0.48 24.62 -18.71
C GLU A 63 -1.75 24.94 -17.92
N ARG A 64 -2.08 26.22 -17.79
CA ARG A 64 -3.29 26.64 -17.07
C ARG A 64 -4.54 26.05 -17.72
N GLN A 65 -5.40 25.44 -16.91
CA GLN A 65 -6.66 24.85 -17.39
C GLN A 65 -7.85 25.62 -16.81
N PRO A 66 -8.52 26.49 -17.58
CA PRO A 66 -9.57 27.38 -17.05
C PRO A 66 -10.73 26.67 -16.34
N SER A 67 -11.05 25.43 -16.74
CA SER A 67 -12.10 24.63 -16.10
C SER A 67 -11.74 24.09 -14.71
N ALA A 68 -10.46 24.16 -14.32
CA ALA A 68 -10.00 23.79 -12.98
C ALA A 68 -10.05 24.96 -11.97
N ALA A 69 -10.54 26.13 -12.38
CA ALA A 69 -10.62 27.30 -11.50
C ALA A 69 -11.34 26.97 -10.16
N PRO A 70 -10.85 27.50 -9.03
CA PRO A 70 -9.81 28.53 -8.91
C PRO A 70 -8.36 28.02 -9.04
N ASN A 71 -8.15 26.71 -9.07
CA ASN A 71 -6.81 26.11 -9.19
C ASN A 71 -6.16 26.37 -10.55
N HIS A 72 -4.84 26.22 -10.61
CA HIS A 72 -4.09 26.41 -11.85
C HIS A 72 -4.49 25.38 -12.92
N ASP A 73 -4.60 24.12 -12.51
CA ASP A 73 -4.96 22.99 -13.35
C ASP A 73 -5.71 21.90 -12.59
N TRP A 74 -6.14 20.85 -13.30
CA TRP A 74 -6.89 19.76 -12.71
C TRP A 74 -6.11 18.90 -11.71
N ASN A 75 -4.78 18.81 -11.80
CA ASN A 75 -4.00 18.04 -10.83
C ASN A 75 -4.10 18.71 -9.46
N GLU A 76 -3.88 20.03 -9.40
CA GLU A 76 -4.02 20.81 -8.18
C GLU A 76 -5.45 20.75 -7.64
N ARG A 77 -6.46 20.94 -8.49
CA ARG A 77 -7.85 20.89 -8.05
C ARG A 77 -8.19 19.56 -7.37
N ILE A 78 -7.81 18.45 -7.99
CA ILE A 78 -8.09 17.12 -7.45
C ILE A 78 -7.26 16.86 -6.17
N LEU A 79 -6.04 17.39 -6.05
CA LEU A 79 -5.30 17.35 -4.80
C LEU A 79 -6.11 17.99 -3.66
N HIS A 80 -6.64 19.20 -3.89
CA HIS A 80 -7.40 19.95 -2.89
C HIS A 80 -8.77 19.36 -2.58
N GLU A 81 -9.45 18.80 -3.58
CA GLU A 81 -10.81 18.28 -3.43
C GLU A 81 -10.85 16.79 -3.02
N CYS A 82 -9.78 16.02 -3.28
CA CYS A 82 -9.76 14.57 -3.07
C CYS A 82 -8.61 14.08 -2.20
N TYR A 83 -7.35 14.22 -2.65
CA TYR A 83 -6.23 13.53 -1.98
C TYR A 83 -5.95 14.10 -0.59
N ARG A 84 -5.92 15.43 -0.48
CA ARG A 84 -5.68 16.10 0.79
C ARG A 84 -6.85 15.89 1.77
N PRO A 85 -8.14 16.01 1.38
CA PRO A 85 -9.26 15.65 2.25
C PRO A 85 -9.31 14.18 2.66
N ASN A 86 -8.79 13.24 1.86
CA ASN A 86 -8.68 11.84 2.29
C ASN A 86 -7.54 11.62 3.30
N ALA A 87 -6.41 12.29 3.12
CA ALA A 87 -5.30 12.24 4.08
C ALA A 87 -5.64 12.92 5.42
N PHE A 88 -6.52 13.92 5.39
CA PHE A 88 -6.91 14.76 6.54
C PHE A 88 -8.43 14.89 6.66
N ALA A 89 -9.15 13.78 6.62
CA ALA A 89 -10.61 13.73 6.69
C ALA A 89 -11.10 14.29 8.03
N ARG A 90 -11.86 15.38 7.98
CA ARG A 90 -12.42 16.03 9.16
C ARG A 90 -13.61 15.24 9.66
N ILE A 91 -13.56 14.82 10.92
CA ILE A 91 -14.69 14.22 11.63
C ILE A 91 -15.39 15.36 12.39
N LEU A 92 -16.68 15.54 12.12
CA LEU A 92 -17.49 16.60 12.72
C LEU A 92 -18.49 16.02 13.72
N SER A 93 -18.80 16.78 14.77
CA SER A 93 -19.93 16.48 15.67
C SER A 93 -21.27 16.75 14.98
N GLU A 94 -22.37 16.34 15.62
CA GLU A 94 -23.73 16.67 15.18
C GLU A 94 -23.99 18.18 15.08
N ARG A 95 -23.19 19.00 15.78
CA ARG A 95 -23.26 20.46 15.75
C ARG A 95 -22.33 21.09 14.70
N GLY A 96 -21.62 20.27 13.91
CA GLY A 96 -20.67 20.72 12.90
C GLY A 96 -19.29 21.10 13.45
N GLU A 97 -18.99 20.80 14.71
CA GLU A 97 -17.71 21.13 15.35
C GLU A 97 -16.65 20.09 14.99
N LEU A 98 -15.41 20.51 14.76
CA LEU A 98 -14.31 19.57 14.48
C LEU A 98 -13.96 18.77 15.73
N VAL A 99 -14.18 17.45 15.69
CA VAL A 99 -13.88 16.54 16.80
C VAL A 99 -12.68 15.63 16.52
N GLY A 100 -12.24 15.54 15.27
CA GLY A 100 -11.05 14.77 14.92
C GLY A 100 -10.66 14.92 13.46
N ILE A 101 -9.47 14.42 13.15
CA ILE A 101 -8.97 14.27 11.79
C ILE A 101 -8.53 12.81 11.64
N ALA A 102 -9.05 12.14 10.62
CA ALA A 102 -8.67 10.79 10.25
C ALA A 102 -7.95 10.79 8.90
N ASN A 103 -7.09 9.80 8.71
CA ASN A 103 -6.52 9.52 7.39
C ASN A 103 -7.30 8.34 6.81
N ASN A 104 -8.17 8.59 5.82
CA ASN A 104 -9.02 7.57 5.21
C ASN A 104 -8.20 6.45 4.59
N PHE A 105 -6.99 6.74 4.08
CA PHE A 105 -6.10 5.74 3.52
C PHE A 105 -5.71 4.64 4.52
N GLU A 106 -5.79 4.89 5.84
CA GLU A 106 -5.54 3.87 6.87
C GLU A 106 -6.65 2.79 6.94
N TYR A 107 -7.82 3.08 6.39
CA TYR A 107 -9.05 2.30 6.58
C TYR A 107 -9.66 1.77 5.27
N LEU A 108 -9.02 2.05 4.14
CA LEU A 108 -9.46 1.58 2.82
C LEU A 108 -8.37 0.75 2.17
N SER A 109 -8.77 -0.22 1.35
CA SER A 109 -7.84 -0.84 0.41
C SER A 109 -7.61 0.13 -0.75
N PHE A 110 -6.39 0.29 -1.24
CA PHE A 110 -6.16 1.17 -2.39
C PHE A 110 -5.00 0.75 -3.27
N ASN A 111 -4.97 1.36 -4.45
CA ASN A 111 -3.78 1.46 -5.25
C ASN A 111 -3.66 2.90 -5.82
N ILE A 112 -2.42 3.37 -5.98
CA ILE A 112 -2.10 4.69 -6.50
C ILE A 112 -1.12 4.53 -7.68
N GLY A 113 -1.43 5.18 -8.79
CA GLY A 113 -0.57 5.15 -9.97
C GLY A 113 0.76 5.90 -9.75
N PRO A 114 1.86 5.45 -10.41
CA PRO A 114 3.19 6.02 -10.21
C PRO A 114 3.30 7.49 -10.63
N THR A 115 2.55 7.91 -11.65
CA THR A 115 2.48 9.30 -12.11
C THR A 115 1.95 10.21 -11.01
N LEU A 116 0.89 9.78 -10.31
CA LEU A 116 0.31 10.53 -9.20
C LEU A 116 1.26 10.56 -8.00
N MET A 117 1.88 9.44 -7.60
CA MET A 117 2.85 9.46 -6.49
C MET A 117 4.03 10.40 -6.76
N SER A 118 4.58 10.37 -7.97
CA SER A 118 5.69 11.24 -8.38
C SER A 118 5.29 12.71 -8.42
N TRP A 119 4.04 13.01 -8.77
CA TRP A 119 3.50 14.36 -8.74
C TRP A 119 3.28 14.83 -7.29
N LEU A 120 2.68 14.01 -6.42
CA LEU A 120 2.49 14.35 -5.01
C LEU A 120 3.81 14.61 -4.28
N GLU A 121 4.85 13.82 -4.56
CA GLU A 121 6.18 14.03 -3.97
C GLU A 121 6.72 15.45 -4.24
N ARG A 122 6.46 15.99 -5.44
CA ARG A 122 6.93 17.31 -5.85
C ARG A 122 6.01 18.46 -5.42
N HIS A 123 4.70 18.22 -5.37
CA HIS A 123 3.70 19.28 -5.20
C HIS A 123 3.04 19.32 -3.81
N ASP A 124 2.96 18.20 -3.09
CA ASP A 124 2.42 18.13 -1.73
C ASP A 124 3.05 16.95 -0.95
N MET A 125 4.28 17.20 -0.47
CA MET A 125 5.05 16.22 0.30
C MET A 125 4.31 15.74 1.55
N GLU A 126 3.45 16.58 2.13
CA GLU A 126 2.70 16.22 3.33
C GLU A 126 1.68 15.12 3.03
N VAL A 127 0.89 15.27 1.96
CA VAL A 127 -0.07 14.25 1.49
C VAL A 127 0.67 12.99 1.05
N TYR A 128 1.79 13.13 0.33
CA TYR A 128 2.63 12.01 -0.08
C TYR A 128 3.06 11.15 1.12
N GLN A 129 3.61 11.77 2.17
CA GLN A 129 4.04 11.05 3.37
C GLN A 129 2.86 10.44 4.12
N LYS A 130 1.71 11.12 4.18
CA LYS A 130 0.51 10.59 4.83
C LYS A 130 -0.04 9.34 4.17
N ILE A 131 0.04 9.23 2.85
CA ILE A 131 -0.36 8.03 2.12
C ILE A 131 0.55 6.85 2.47
N ILE A 132 1.87 7.07 2.48
CA ILE A 132 2.84 6.03 2.83
C ILE A 132 2.70 5.60 4.30
N GLU A 133 2.52 6.56 5.21
CA GLU A 133 2.24 6.30 6.62
C GLU A 133 0.98 5.44 6.78
N ALA A 134 -0.07 5.77 6.02
CA ALA A 134 -1.34 5.05 6.07
C ALA A 134 -1.23 3.61 5.60
N ASP A 135 -0.55 3.35 4.48
CA ASP A 135 -0.33 1.99 3.96
C ASP A 135 0.37 1.08 5.00
N ARG A 136 1.37 1.64 5.70
CA ARG A 136 2.06 0.91 6.78
C ARG A 136 1.13 0.62 7.95
N LYS A 137 0.31 1.58 8.35
CA LYS A 137 -0.65 1.42 9.45
C LYS A 137 -1.78 0.46 9.09
N SER A 138 -2.27 0.47 7.85
CA SER A 138 -3.31 -0.47 7.42
C SER A 138 -2.85 -1.92 7.50
N CYS A 139 -1.57 -2.20 7.26
CA CYS A 139 -1.00 -3.55 7.40
C CYS A 139 -0.91 -4.03 8.86
N GLN A 140 -1.00 -3.12 9.84
CA GLN A 140 -0.90 -3.44 11.28
C GLN A 140 -2.27 -3.63 11.94
N ARG A 141 -3.37 -3.42 11.20
CA ARG A 141 -4.74 -3.55 11.68
C ARG A 141 -5.29 -4.94 11.38
#